data_AF-A0A6G1YR76-F1
#
_entry.id   AF-A0A6G1YR76-F1
#
_cell.length_a   1.000
_cell.length_b   1.000
_cell.length_c   1.000
_cell.angle_alpha   90.00
_cell.angle_beta   90.00
_cell.angle_gamma   90.00
#
_symmetry.space_group_name_H-M   'P 1'
#
loop_
_entity.id
_entity.type
_entity.pdbx_description
1 polymer ?
#
loop_
_entity_poly.entity_id
_entity_poly.type
_entity_poly.pdbx_seq_one_letter_code
_entity_poly.pdbx_strand_id
1 'polypeptide(L)'
;MVDLEIHDIEGIGPTTAKKLKEAGIVSVMDLAVASSEELAIDINTSKESAATFVIGAQRLLRDSKVIDKEFLTADAALEKRKAMLRCSTGSRA
;
A
#
# COMPACT_ATOMS: atom_id res chain seq x y z
N MET A 1 9.25 1.97 13.05
CA MET A 1 8.05 1.70 12.21
C MET A 1 7.50 3.06 11.86
N VAL A 2 7.30 3.36 10.58
CA VAL A 2 6.60 4.59 10.21
C VAL A 2 5.12 4.27 10.36
N ASP A 3 4.47 4.82 11.38
CA ASP A 3 3.01 4.72 11.54
C ASP A 3 2.39 5.68 10.53
N LEU A 4 2.01 5.13 9.36
CA LEU A 4 1.30 5.85 8.31
C LEU A 4 -0.17 5.54 8.44
N GLU A 5 -0.97 6.57 8.65
CA GLU A 5 -2.41 6.40 8.76
C GLU A 5 -3.09 6.71 7.42
N ILE A 6 -4.27 6.11 7.22
CA ILE A 6 -5.07 6.33 6.01
C ILE A 6 -5.48 7.81 5.85
N HIS A 7 -5.55 8.56 6.95
CA HIS A 7 -5.88 9.98 6.96
C HIS A 7 -4.72 10.88 6.48
N ASP A 8 -3.49 10.38 6.41
CA ASP A 8 -2.34 11.14 5.92
C ASP A 8 -2.32 11.26 4.39
N ILE A 9 -3.18 10.50 3.71
CA ILE A 9 -3.29 10.47 2.27
C ILE A 9 -4.11 11.67 1.81
N GLU A 10 -3.55 12.42 0.86
CA GLU A 10 -4.19 13.57 0.25
C GLU A 10 -5.56 13.20 -0.33
N GLY A 11 -6.60 13.95 0.05
CA GLY A 11 -7.97 13.74 -0.41
C GLY A 11 -8.80 12.75 0.43
N ILE A 12 -8.20 12.11 1.45
CA ILE A 12 -8.94 11.22 2.36
C ILE A 12 -9.36 11.96 3.63
N GLY A 13 -10.64 12.29 3.71
CA GLY A 13 -11.25 12.82 4.92
C GLY A 13 -11.64 11.73 5.95
N PRO A 14 -12.10 12.13 7.14
CA PRO A 14 -12.53 11.21 8.19
C PRO A 14 -13.72 10.32 7.79
N THR A 15 -14.59 10.81 6.90
CA THR A 15 -15.73 10.04 6.37
C THR A 15 -15.28 8.97 5.40
N THR A 16 -14.38 9.30 4.47
CA THR A 16 -13.82 8.37 3.49
C THR A 16 -13.02 7.27 4.18
N ALA A 17 -12.20 7.63 5.17
CA ALA A 17 -11.42 6.65 5.93
C ALA A 17 -12.29 5.66 6.73
N LYS A 18 -13.44 6.08 7.26
CA LYS A 18 -14.41 5.15 7.88
C LYS A 18 -14.93 4.13 6.86
N LYS A 19 -15.33 4.60 5.67
CA LYS A 19 -15.79 3.71 4.59
C LYS A 19 -14.70 2.73 4.14
N LEU A 20 -13.45 3.19 4.03
CA LEU A 20 -12.30 2.33 3.70
C LEU A 20 -12.11 1.23 4.76
N LYS A 21 -12.21 1.60 6.04
CA LYS A 21 -12.11 0.65 7.14
C LYS A 21 -13.27 -0.37 7.15
N GLU A 22 -14.48 0.07 6.84
CA GLU A 22 -15.66 -0.80 6.67
C GLU A 22 -15.51 -1.74 5.47
N ALA A 23 -14.83 -1.31 4.40
CA ALA A 23 -14.46 -2.13 3.25
C ALA A 23 -13.25 -3.06 3.53
N GLY A 24 -12.72 -3.09 4.76
CA GLY A 24 -11.62 -3.96 5.15
C GLY A 24 -10.22 -3.41 4.84
N ILE A 25 -10.11 -2.17 4.36
CA ILE A 25 -8.83 -1.50 4.12
C ILE A 25 -8.37 -0.86 5.43
N VAL A 26 -7.43 -1.51 6.10
CA VAL A 26 -6.93 -1.09 7.42
C VAL A 26 -5.56 -0.45 7.38
N SER A 27 -4.77 -0.70 6.33
CA SER A 27 -3.46 -0.09 6.15
C SER A 27 -3.33 0.68 4.84
N VAL A 28 -2.38 1.61 4.79
CA VAL A 28 -1.99 2.34 3.57
C VAL A 28 -1.50 1.37 2.49
N MET A 29 -0.87 0.25 2.87
CA MET A 29 -0.46 -0.80 1.93
C MET A 29 -1.65 -1.46 1.25
N ASP A 30 -2.70 -1.79 2.02
CA ASP A 30 -3.90 -2.42 1.47
C ASP A 30 -4.54 -1.51 0.42
N LEU A 31 -4.60 -0.20 0.71
CA LEU A 31 -5.13 0.79 -0.22
C LEU A 31 -4.25 0.94 -1.47
N ALA A 32 -2.93 0.85 -1.34
CA ALA A 32 -2.00 0.99 -2.46
C ALA A 32 -2.03 -0.18 -3.45
N VAL A 33 -2.48 -1.36 -3.01
CA VAL A 33 -2.59 -2.59 -3.82
C VAL A 33 -4.01 -2.81 -4.36
N ALA A 34 -5.02 -2.18 -3.76
CA ALA A 34 -6.41 -2.31 -4.17
C ALA A 34 -6.67 -1.88 -5.62
N SER A 35 -7.57 -2.59 -6.30
CA SER A 35 -8.09 -2.18 -7.60
C SER A 35 -8.99 -0.96 -7.46
N SER A 36 -8.75 0.09 -8.24
CA SER A 36 -9.58 1.30 -8.21
C SER A 36 -11.03 1.05 -8.63
N GLU A 37 -11.29 0.01 -9.41
CA GLU A 37 -12.65 -0.39 -9.81
C GLU A 37 -13.41 -1.05 -8.67
N GLU A 38 -12.80 -2.03 -8.00
CA GLU A 38 -13.39 -2.72 -6.85
C GLU A 38 -13.60 -1.74 -5.70
N LEU A 39 -12.58 -0.93 -5.42
CA LEU A 39 -12.61 0.09 -4.38
C LEU A 39 -13.77 1.07 -4.59
N ALA A 40 -14.00 1.52 -5.82
CA ALA A 40 -15.08 2.45 -6.13
C ALA A 40 -16.47 1.89 -5.79
N ILE A 41 -16.66 0.59 -6.03
CA ILE A 41 -17.92 -0.12 -5.73
C ILE A 41 -18.09 -0.25 -4.21
N ASP A 42 -17.05 -0.70 -3.50
CA ASP A 42 -17.14 -0.97 -2.06
C ASP A 42 -17.41 0.29 -1.24
N ILE A 43 -16.71 1.39 -1.53
CA ILE A 43 -16.88 2.66 -0.77
C ILE A 43 -17.93 3.59 -1.38
N ASN A 44 -18.62 3.15 -2.44
CA ASN A 44 -19.62 3.90 -3.19
C ASN A 44 -19.10 5.30 -3.60
N THR A 45 -18.01 5.33 -4.35
CA THR A 45 -17.39 6.56 -4.88
C THR A 45 -17.18 6.48 -6.39
N SER A 46 -16.79 7.59 -7.03
CA SER A 46 -16.40 7.57 -8.44
C SER A 46 -15.06 6.85 -8.65
N LYS A 47 -14.89 6.25 -9.82
CA LYS A 47 -13.66 5.54 -10.22
C LYS A 47 -12.45 6.47 -10.19
N GLU A 48 -12.65 7.73 -10.56
CA GLU A 48 -11.60 8.76 -10.57
C GLU A 48 -11.12 9.06 -9.14
N SER A 49 -12.03 9.23 -8.18
CA SER A 49 -11.66 9.47 -6.78
C SER A 49 -10.96 8.26 -6.18
N ALA A 50 -11.47 7.04 -6.45
CA ALA A 50 -10.83 5.80 -6.01
C ALA A 50 -9.40 5.68 -6.57
N ALA A 51 -9.19 5.95 -7.87
CA ALA A 51 -7.87 5.96 -8.47
C ALA A 51 -6.93 6.99 -7.82
N THR A 52 -7.46 8.17 -7.48
CA THR A 52 -6.69 9.22 -6.80
C THR A 52 -6.21 8.75 -5.42
N PHE A 53 -7.06 8.04 -4.67
CA PHE A 53 -6.69 7.49 -3.37
C PHE A 53 -5.59 6.41 -3.47
N VAL A 54 -5.71 5.50 -4.44
CA VAL A 54 -4.70 4.46 -4.70
C VAL A 54 -3.36 5.09 -5.06
N ILE A 55 -3.35 6.07 -5.97
CA ILE A 55 -2.12 6.79 -6.38
C ILE A 55 -1.53 7.56 -5.21
N GLY A 56 -2.38 8.22 -4.41
CA GLY A 56 -1.96 8.94 -3.19
C GLY A 56 -1.29 8.02 -2.17
N ALA A 57 -1.87 6.84 -1.93
CA ALA A 57 -1.30 5.82 -1.06
C ALA A 57 0.06 5.33 -1.56
N GLN A 58 0.17 5.01 -2.86
CA GLN A 58 1.44 4.58 -3.48
C GLN A 58 2.52 5.66 -3.39
N ARG A 59 2.16 6.94 -3.59
CA ARG A 59 3.08 8.08 -3.47
C ARG A 59 3.60 8.20 -2.03
N LEU A 60 2.70 8.19 -1.06
CA LEU A 60 3.05 8.32 0.36
C LEU A 60 3.95 7.15 0.84
N LEU A 61 3.73 5.93 0.35
CA LEU A 61 4.60 4.78 0.65
C LEU A 61 6.00 4.88 0.04
N ARG A 62 6.13 5.53 -1.13
CA ARG A 62 7.43 5.81 -1.75
C ARG A 62 8.18 6.93 -1.04
N ASP A 63 7.48 8.00 -0.69
CA ASP A 63 8.06 9.15 0.01
C ASP A 63 8.58 8.77 1.41
N SER A 64 7.84 7.89 2.09
CA SER A 64 8.23 7.31 3.39
C SER A 64 9.28 6.21 3.30
N LYS A 65 9.76 5.84 2.09
CA LYS A 65 10.73 4.77 1.82
C LYS A 65 10.32 3.39 2.36
N VAL A 66 9.02 3.18 2.55
CA VAL A 66 8.48 1.87 2.92
C VAL A 66 8.45 0.95 1.70
N ILE A 67 8.12 1.50 0.54
CA ILE A 67 8.17 0.81 -0.77
C ILE A 67 9.26 1.45 -1.62
N ASP A 68 9.91 0.61 -2.43
CA ASP A 68 10.90 1.07 -3.40
C ASP A 68 10.27 1.86 -4.56
N LYS A 69 11.13 2.49 -5.36
CA LYS A 69 10.73 3.19 -6.58
C LYS A 69 10.12 2.22 -7.60
N GLU A 70 9.35 2.78 -8.53
CA GLU A 70 8.67 2.01 -9.61
C GLU A 70 9.65 1.22 -10.48
N PHE A 71 10.85 1.76 -10.68
CA PHE A 71 11.91 1.10 -11.44
C PHE A 71 13.16 0.94 -10.57
N LEU A 72 13.70 -0.28 -10.59
CA LEU A 72 14.92 -0.68 -9.90
C LEU A 72 15.84 -1.40 -10.89
N THR A 73 17.15 -1.28 -10.67
CA THR A 73 18.14 -2.07 -11.42
C THR A 73 18.15 -3.52 -10.93
N ALA A 74 18.62 -4.43 -11.78
CA ALA A 74 18.73 -5.85 -11.45
C ALA A 74 19.58 -6.08 -10.18
N ASP A 75 20.66 -5.32 -10.01
CA ASP A 75 21.55 -5.42 -8.86
C ASP A 75 20.84 -4.99 -7.55
N ALA A 76 20.10 -3.88 -7.58
CA ALA A 76 19.35 -3.42 -6.41
C ALA A 76 18.27 -4.42 -6.00
N ALA A 77 17.58 -5.03 -6.97
CA ALA A 77 16.61 -6.08 -6.71
C ALA A 77 17.23 -7.34 -6.07
N LEU A 78 18.44 -7.72 -6.51
CA LEU A 78 19.18 -8.85 -5.94
C LEU A 78 19.60 -8.59 -4.50
N GLU A 79 20.12 -7.40 -4.19
CA GLU A 79 20.52 -7.04 -2.83
C GLU A 79 19.34 -7.05 -1.86
N LYS A 80 18.18 -6.51 -2.27
CA LYS A 80 16.95 -6.60 -1.49
C LYS A 80 16.56 -8.06 -1.20
N ARG A 81 16.69 -8.95 -2.19
CA ARG A 81 16.35 -10.37 -2.04
C ARG A 81 17.28 -11.10 -1.06
N LYS A 82 18.56 -10.73 -1.02
CA LYS A 82 19.53 -11.29 -0.07
C LYS A 82 19.24 -10.87 1.38
N ALA A 83 18.72 -9.66 1.60
CA ALA A 83 18.40 -9.14 2.92
C ALA A 83 17.14 -9.76 3.56
N MET A 84 16.32 -10.52 2.80
CA MET A 84 15.14 -11.18 3.35
C MET A 84 15.49 -12.26 4.36
N LEU A 85 14.84 -12.19 5.52
CA LEU A 85 14.96 -13.20 6.57
C LEU A 85 14.42 -14.55 6.10
N ARG A 86 15.05 -15.63 6.56
CA ARG A 86 14.61 -17.00 6.32
C ARG A 86 14.41 -17.70 7.66
N CYS A 87 13.26 -18.34 7.82
CA CYS A 87 13.03 -19.23 8.94
C CYS A 87 13.45 -20.65 8.53
N SER A 88 14.34 -21.27 9.30
CA SER A 88 14.71 -22.67 9.08
C SER A 88 13.56 -23.59 9.45
N THR A 89 13.38 -24.67 8.70
CA THR A 89 12.43 -25.75 9.02
C THR A 89 12.96 -26.72 10.07
N GLY A 90 14.21 -26.54 10.53
CA GLY A 90 14.88 -27.44 11.49
C GLY A 90 15.51 -28.69 10.87
N SER A 91 15.31 -28.94 9.57
CA SER A 91 15.96 -30.03 8.82
C SER A 91 17.07 -29.50 7.90
N ARG A 92 18.20 -30.22 7.85
CA ARG A 92 19.37 -29.89 6.99
C ARG A 92 19.66 -30.95 5.92
N ALA A 93 18.79 -31.96 5.81
CA ALA A 93 18.95 -33.11 4.92
C ALA A 93 18.83 -32.72 3.45
#